data_AF-A0A2M4CZL4-F1
#
_entry.id   AF-A0A2M4CZL4-F1
#
_cell.length_a   1.000
_cell.length_b   1.000
_cell.length_c   1.000
_cell.angle_alpha   90.00
_cell.angle_beta   90.00
_cell.angle_gamma   90.00
#
_symmetry.space_group_name_H-M   'P 1'
#
loop_
_entity.id
_entity.type
_entity.pdbx_description
1 polymer ?
#
loop_
_entity_poly.entity_id
_entity_poly.type
_entity_poly.pdbx_seq_one_letter_code
_entity_poly.pdbx_strand_id
1 'polypeptide(L)'
;MYLRKITSLMNNLHFKQILVPSVNLYSFSVKQQKQSSEESNQKPLKYFGSQASRWTAQDSRSGPKRDIPWFQPYVVNFSVAIFLIYFCLLREENDIDQSLDRSLFEHVPGLEEKQLILSYHYNKEHGLPTGDIEMRMTELGMKPETIG
;
A
#
# COMPACT_ATOMS: atom_id res chain seq x y z
N MET A 1 -48.28 -19.51 24.74
CA MET A 1 -47.52 -19.22 25.97
C MET A 1 -46.02 -19.49 25.79
N TYR A 2 -45.39 -18.97 24.73
CA TYR A 2 -43.94 -19.12 24.48
C TYR A 2 -43.25 -17.83 23.98
N LEU A 3 -44.01 -16.79 23.62
CA LEU A 3 -43.49 -15.53 23.08
C LEU A 3 -43.10 -14.47 24.12
N ARG A 4 -43.22 -14.77 25.42
CA ARG A 4 -42.80 -13.85 26.51
C ARG A 4 -41.45 -14.20 27.16
N LYS A 5 -40.80 -15.28 26.72
CA LYS A 5 -39.49 -15.73 27.25
C LYS A 5 -38.28 -15.30 26.40
N ILE A 6 -38.51 -14.73 25.21
CA ILE A 6 -37.44 -14.33 24.28
C ILE A 6 -36.99 -12.87 24.52
N THR A 7 -37.84 -12.03 25.12
CA THR A 7 -37.50 -10.62 25.41
C THR A 7 -36.73 -10.41 26.72
N SER A 8 -36.10 -11.46 27.27
CA SER A 8 -35.38 -11.40 28.55
C SER A 8 -33.86 -11.66 28.43
N LEU A 9 -33.30 -11.63 27.21
CA LEU A 9 -31.88 -11.93 26.97
C LEU A 9 -31.17 -10.85 26.14
N MET A 10 -31.62 -9.59 26.23
CA MET A 10 -30.98 -8.44 25.57
C MET A 10 -30.80 -7.24 26.50
N ASN A 11 -30.41 -7.44 27.76
CA ASN A 11 -29.98 -6.35 28.63
C ASN A 11 -28.73 -6.73 29.42
N ASN A 12 -27.60 -6.80 28.71
CA ASN A 12 -26.28 -6.60 29.29
C ASN A 12 -25.24 -6.24 28.21
N LEU A 13 -25.53 -5.21 27.42
CA LEU A 13 -24.52 -4.53 26.62
C LEU A 13 -23.86 -3.46 27.50
N HIS A 14 -23.00 -3.91 28.40
CA HIS A 14 -22.01 -3.03 28.99
C HIS A 14 -21.02 -2.72 27.86
N PHE A 15 -21.19 -1.56 27.24
CA PHE A 15 -20.24 -0.94 26.32
C PHE A 15 -18.92 -0.78 27.10
N LYS A 16 -18.08 -1.82 27.06
CA LYS A 16 -16.71 -1.75 27.57
C LYS A 16 -15.99 -0.80 26.64
N GLN A 17 -15.80 0.40 27.18
CA GLN A 17 -14.95 1.46 26.69
C GLN A 17 -13.74 0.87 25.97
N ILE A 18 -13.60 1.27 24.71
CA ILE A 18 -12.44 1.00 23.87
C ILE A 18 -11.23 1.54 24.62
N LEU A 19 -10.53 0.64 25.31
CA LEU A 19 -9.26 0.94 25.96
C LEU A 19 -8.22 0.96 24.84
N VAL A 20 -8.07 2.11 24.20
CA VAL A 20 -6.91 2.38 23.36
C VAL A 20 -5.69 2.29 24.28
N PRO A 21 -4.74 1.35 24.09
CA PRO A 21 -3.52 1.40 24.87
C PRO A 21 -2.78 2.67 24.44
N SER A 22 -2.79 3.67 25.31
CA SER A 22 -1.89 4.82 25.20
C SER A 22 -0.48 4.27 25.09
N VAL A 23 0.14 4.45 23.93
CA VAL A 23 1.55 4.11 23.69
C VAL A 23 2.38 4.87 24.73
N ASN A 24 2.88 4.12 25.72
CA ASN A 24 3.80 4.66 26.70
C ASN A 24 5.13 4.83 25.97
N LEU A 25 5.41 6.06 25.54
CA LEU A 25 6.75 6.43 25.06
C LEU A 25 7.69 6.23 26.25
N TYR A 26 8.33 5.07 26.30
CA TYR A 26 9.42 4.80 27.21
C TYR A 26 10.43 5.95 27.08
N SER A 27 10.49 6.76 28.14
CA SER A 27 11.59 7.69 28.35
C SER A 27 12.88 6.89 28.22
N PHE A 28 13.65 7.15 27.17
CA PHE A 28 14.97 6.57 27.00
C PHE A 28 15.84 7.16 28.11
N SER A 29 15.95 6.43 29.22
CA SER A 29 16.86 6.79 30.31
C SER A 29 18.28 6.65 29.77
N VAL A 30 18.85 7.76 29.30
CA VAL A 30 20.27 7.85 28.93
C VAL A 30 21.08 7.45 30.15
N LYS A 31 21.62 6.23 30.12
CA LYS A 31 22.59 5.77 31.11
C LYS A 31 23.90 6.49 30.77
N GLN A 32 24.10 7.68 31.33
CA GLN A 32 25.39 8.36 31.26
C GLN A 32 26.44 7.43 31.88
N GLN A 33 27.31 6.88 31.03
CA GLN A 33 28.46 6.12 31.49
C GLN A 33 29.32 7.04 32.35
N LYS A 34 29.62 6.55 33.56
CA LYS A 34 30.49 7.15 34.57
C LYS A 34 31.74 7.73 33.91
N GLN A 35 31.79 9.06 33.85
CA GLN A 35 32.98 9.81 33.49
C GLN A 35 34.00 9.54 34.61
N SER A 36 34.94 8.63 34.36
CA SER A 36 36.13 8.52 35.19
C SER A 36 36.92 9.80 35.02
N SER A 37 36.87 10.64 36.04
CA SER A 37 37.85 11.69 36.29
C SER A 37 39.25 11.10 36.24
N GLU A 38 40.10 11.63 35.36
CA GLU A 38 41.50 11.97 35.62
C GLU A 38 42.17 12.47 34.34
N GLU A 39 42.29 13.79 34.27
CA GLU A 39 43.41 14.56 33.72
C GLU A 39 44.57 13.73 33.11
N SER A 40 44.43 13.25 31.86
CA SER A 40 45.59 12.80 31.07
C SER A 40 45.26 12.65 29.58
N ASN A 41 45.37 13.76 28.84
CA ASN A 41 46.20 13.90 27.63
C ASN A 41 45.67 15.01 26.72
N GLN A 42 46.42 16.10 26.60
CA GLN A 42 46.47 16.95 25.40
C GLN A 42 47.07 16.20 24.19
N LYS A 43 46.90 14.88 24.09
CA LYS A 43 47.37 14.06 22.97
C LYS A 43 46.17 13.73 22.08
N PRO A 44 46.38 13.63 20.75
CA PRO A 44 45.30 13.31 19.83
C PRO A 44 44.62 11.99 20.21
N LEU A 45 43.29 12.00 20.15
CA LEU A 45 42.45 10.84 20.44
C LEU A 45 42.83 9.68 19.50
N LYS A 46 43.26 8.55 20.05
CA LYS A 46 43.63 7.37 19.26
C LYS A 46 42.36 6.62 18.84
N TYR A 47 41.99 6.76 17.56
CA TYR A 47 40.83 6.07 16.98
C TYR A 47 41.10 4.61 16.63
N PHE A 48 42.32 4.29 16.20
CA PHE A 48 42.74 2.93 15.85
C PHE A 48 42.78 2.04 17.11
N GLY A 49 41.98 0.97 17.10
CA GLY A 49 41.81 0.06 18.24
C GLY A 49 40.69 0.44 19.23
N SER A 50 39.97 1.54 18.99
CA SER A 50 38.75 1.85 19.75
C SER A 50 37.60 0.89 19.42
N GLN A 51 36.59 0.80 20.29
CA GLN A 51 35.38 0.02 20.00
C GLN A 51 34.65 0.55 18.75
N ALA A 52 34.74 1.86 18.48
CA ALA A 52 34.21 2.46 17.25
C ALA A 52 34.95 1.96 15.99
N SER A 53 36.24 1.67 16.07
CA SER A 53 37.02 1.12 14.96
C SER A 53 36.62 -0.32 14.59
N ARG A 54 35.95 -1.05 15.48
CA ARG A 54 35.45 -2.41 15.24
C ARG A 54 34.04 -2.44 14.67
N TRP A 55 33.35 -1.29 14.64
CA TRP A 55 31.99 -1.18 14.13
C TRP A 55 31.99 -1.19 12.60
N THR A 56 31.33 -2.18 12.00
CA THR A 56 31.28 -2.30 10.54
C THR A 56 30.13 -1.46 9.99
N ALA A 57 30.30 -0.85 8.82
CA ALA A 57 29.23 -0.10 8.15
C ALA A 57 27.95 -0.94 7.94
N GLN A 58 28.11 -2.26 7.82
CA GLN A 58 27.02 -3.23 7.75
C GLN A 58 26.13 -3.22 9.00
N ASP A 59 26.70 -3.03 10.19
CA ASP A 59 25.98 -3.04 11.47
C ASP A 59 25.11 -1.79 11.64
N SER A 60 25.55 -0.63 11.13
CA SER A 60 24.72 0.59 11.05
C SER A 60 23.56 0.43 10.08
N ARG A 61 23.81 -0.19 8.92
CA ARG A 61 22.83 -0.25 7.83
C ARG A 61 21.76 -1.32 8.05
N SER A 62 22.14 -2.47 8.60
CA SER A 62 21.25 -3.64 8.68
C SER A 62 20.49 -3.74 10.00
N GLY A 63 20.85 -2.90 10.99
CA GLY A 63 20.36 -2.99 12.35
C GLY A 63 20.75 -4.31 13.03
N PRO A 64 20.33 -4.53 14.29
CA PRO A 64 20.54 -5.80 14.97
C PRO A 64 19.93 -6.94 14.14
N LYS A 65 20.67 -8.05 13.98
CA LYS A 65 20.11 -9.28 13.39
C LYS A 65 18.93 -9.71 14.26
N ARG A 66 17.73 -9.59 13.70
CA ARG A 66 16.49 -10.00 14.35
C ARG A 66 16.33 -11.48 14.11
N ASP A 67 16.29 -12.29 15.17
CA ASP A 67 15.96 -13.71 15.09
C ASP A 67 14.47 -13.85 14.78
N ILE A 68 14.13 -13.74 13.50
CA ILE A 68 12.76 -13.87 13.00
C ILE A 68 12.52 -15.34 12.70
N PRO A 69 11.51 -15.97 13.31
CA PRO A 69 11.17 -17.35 12.98
C PRO A 69 10.67 -17.45 11.54
N TRP A 70 11.09 -18.50 10.85
CA TRP A 70 10.80 -18.72 9.43
C TRP A 70 9.31 -18.81 9.09
N PHE A 71 8.45 -19.17 10.06
CA PHE A 71 6.99 -19.28 9.86
C PHE A 71 6.26 -17.92 9.85
N GLN A 72 6.88 -16.85 10.37
CA GLN A 72 6.27 -15.53 10.49
C GLN A 72 5.70 -14.98 9.17
N PRO A 73 6.44 -14.94 8.04
CA PRO A 73 5.89 -14.45 6.79
C PRO A 73 4.74 -15.31 6.26
N TYR A 74 4.77 -16.63 6.49
CA TYR A 74 3.73 -17.52 5.99
C TYR A 74 2.39 -17.30 6.70
N VAL A 75 2.40 -17.12 8.03
CA VAL A 75 1.17 -16.85 8.80
C VAL A 75 0.55 -15.52 8.38
N VAL A 76 1.36 -14.48 8.22
CA VAL A 76 0.88 -13.15 7.78
C VAL A 76 0.29 -13.25 6.38
N ASN A 77 1.04 -13.82 5.43
CA ASN A 77 0.56 -14.00 4.05
C ASN A 77 -0.71 -14.85 4.00
N PHE A 78 -0.80 -15.90 4.82
CA PHE A 78 -1.99 -16.75 4.89
C PHE A 78 -3.22 -16.00 5.39
N SER A 79 -3.09 -15.17 6.44
CA SER A 79 -4.20 -14.35 6.91
C SER A 79 -4.67 -13.34 5.86
N VAL A 80 -3.73 -12.69 5.17
CA VAL A 80 -4.05 -11.73 4.10
C VAL A 80 -4.69 -12.46 2.92
N ALA A 81 -4.18 -13.63 2.54
CA ALA A 81 -4.73 -14.44 1.47
C ALA A 81 -6.18 -14.88 1.75
N ILE A 82 -6.48 -15.31 2.99
CA ILE A 82 -7.86 -15.64 3.39
C ILE A 82 -8.76 -14.42 3.27
N PHE A 83 -8.32 -13.25 3.74
CA PHE A 83 -9.09 -12.03 3.57
C PHE A 83 -9.31 -11.70 2.09
N LEU A 84 -8.29 -11.81 1.24
CA LEU A 84 -8.42 -11.57 -0.20
C LEU A 84 -9.38 -12.57 -0.85
N ILE A 85 -9.30 -13.86 -0.52
CA ILE A 85 -10.24 -14.87 -1.02
C ILE A 85 -11.68 -14.51 -0.61
N TYR A 86 -11.88 -14.12 0.65
CA TYR A 86 -13.18 -13.66 1.12
C TYR A 86 -13.67 -12.44 0.34
N PHE A 87 -12.84 -11.42 0.16
CA PHE A 87 -13.22 -10.17 -0.51
C PHE A 87 -13.39 -10.29 -2.03
N CYS A 88 -12.57 -11.10 -2.70
CA CYS A 88 -12.57 -11.21 -4.15
C CYS A 88 -13.52 -12.29 -4.69
N LEU A 89 -13.79 -13.36 -3.93
CA LEU A 89 -14.54 -14.51 -4.43
C LEU A 89 -15.80 -14.84 -3.63
N LEU A 90 -15.75 -14.76 -2.30
CA LEU A 90 -16.83 -15.23 -1.43
C LEU A 90 -17.84 -14.15 -1.04
N ARG A 91 -17.46 -12.88 -1.16
CA ARG A 91 -18.35 -11.74 -0.98
C ARG A 91 -19.31 -11.68 -2.17
N GLU A 92 -20.59 -11.43 -1.91
CA GLU A 92 -21.60 -11.18 -2.95
C GLU A 92 -21.10 -10.06 -3.90
N GLU A 93 -21.39 -10.21 -5.20
CA GLU A 93 -20.92 -9.31 -6.26
C GLU A 93 -21.20 -7.86 -5.85
N ASN A 94 -20.14 -7.08 -5.70
CA ASN A 94 -20.29 -5.67 -5.37
C ASN A 94 -20.61 -4.91 -6.67
N ASP A 95 -21.51 -3.92 -6.63
CA ASP A 95 -21.88 -3.11 -7.81
C ASP A 95 -20.65 -2.52 -8.56
N ILE A 96 -19.55 -2.33 -7.84
CA ILE A 96 -18.26 -1.87 -8.37
C ILE A 96 -17.60 -2.93 -9.28
N ASP A 97 -17.69 -4.21 -8.93
CA ASP A 97 -17.15 -5.30 -9.76
C ASP A 97 -17.95 -5.41 -11.07
N GLN A 98 -19.27 -5.21 -11.01
CA GLN A 98 -20.12 -5.13 -12.21
C GLN A 98 -19.82 -3.89 -13.06
N SER A 99 -19.44 -2.77 -12.43
CA SER A 99 -19.06 -1.55 -13.14
C SER A 99 -17.72 -1.68 -13.87
N LEU A 100 -16.84 -2.58 -13.46
CA LEU A 100 -15.59 -2.89 -14.16
C LEU A 100 -15.79 -3.73 -15.43
N ASP A 101 -16.86 -4.53 -15.50
CA ASP A 101 -17.19 -5.31 -16.70
C ASP A 101 -17.72 -4.41 -17.84
N ARG A 102 -18.30 -3.25 -17.49
CA ARG A 102 -18.67 -2.24 -18.48
C ARG A 102 -17.40 -1.62 -19.06
N SER A 103 -17.39 -1.47 -20.38
CA SER A 103 -16.20 -0.95 -21.05
C SER A 103 -15.84 0.43 -20.50
N LEU A 104 -14.56 0.66 -20.18
CA LEU A 104 -14.08 1.95 -19.65
C LEU A 104 -14.44 3.14 -20.55
N PHE A 105 -14.67 2.86 -21.83
CA PHE A 105 -15.15 3.79 -22.83
C PHE A 105 -16.57 4.30 -22.56
N GLU A 106 -17.44 3.48 -21.96
CA GLU A 106 -18.79 3.89 -21.54
C GLU A 106 -18.79 4.73 -20.26
N HIS A 107 -17.84 4.48 -19.35
CA HIS A 107 -17.79 5.16 -18.06
C HIS A 107 -17.16 6.56 -18.13
N VAL A 108 -16.16 6.74 -18.99
CA VAL A 108 -15.47 8.02 -19.15
C VAL A 108 -15.85 8.63 -20.50
N PRO A 109 -16.81 9.58 -20.53
CA PRO A 109 -17.20 10.22 -21.78
C PRO A 109 -15.99 10.92 -22.41
N GLY A 110 -15.72 10.62 -23.68
CA GLY A 110 -14.63 11.20 -24.47
C GLY A 110 -13.27 10.49 -24.36
N LEU A 111 -13.15 9.40 -23.58
CA LEU A 111 -11.90 8.62 -23.54
C LEU A 111 -11.63 7.91 -24.87
N GLU A 112 -12.67 7.32 -25.46
CA GLU A 112 -12.60 6.66 -26.78
C GLU A 112 -12.12 7.66 -27.83
N GLU A 113 -12.75 8.83 -27.91
CA GLU A 113 -12.37 9.90 -28.84
C GLU A 113 -10.89 10.29 -28.71
N LYS A 114 -10.40 10.54 -27.48
CA LYS A 114 -9.00 10.93 -27.26
C LYS A 114 -8.03 9.82 -27.67
N GLN A 115 -8.37 8.57 -27.40
CA GLN A 115 -7.54 7.42 -27.79
C GLN A 115 -7.50 7.25 -29.31
N LEU A 116 -8.65 7.40 -30.00
CA LEU A 116 -8.72 7.35 -31.45
C LEU A 116 -7.89 8.47 -32.10
N ILE A 117 -7.98 9.70 -31.60
CA ILE A 117 -7.18 10.83 -32.10
C ILE A 117 -5.68 10.54 -31.97
N LEU A 118 -5.22 10.09 -30.79
CA LEU A 118 -3.81 9.77 -30.58
C LEU A 118 -3.34 8.64 -31.50
N SER A 119 -4.15 7.58 -31.65
CA SER A 119 -3.83 6.47 -32.55
C SER A 119 -3.80 6.88 -34.02
N TYR A 120 -4.69 7.79 -34.43
CA TYR A 120 -4.73 8.35 -35.78
C TYR A 120 -3.46 9.15 -36.09
N HIS A 121 -3.07 10.07 -35.21
CA HIS A 121 -1.83 10.84 -35.39
C HIS A 121 -0.61 9.92 -35.43
N TYR A 122 -0.50 8.96 -34.51
CA TYR A 122 0.59 8.00 -34.49
C TYR A 122 0.67 7.19 -35.78
N ASN A 123 -0.45 6.62 -36.24
CA ASN A 123 -0.47 5.80 -37.47
C ASN A 123 -0.14 6.63 -38.71
N LYS A 124 -0.62 7.87 -38.78
CA LYS A 124 -0.33 8.80 -39.87
C LYS A 124 1.15 9.20 -39.94
N GLU A 125 1.78 9.40 -38.79
CA GLU A 125 3.22 9.69 -38.70
C GLU A 125 4.09 8.48 -39.09
N HIS A 126 3.62 7.27 -38.80
CA HIS A 126 4.38 6.03 -39.01
C HIS A 126 4.01 5.30 -40.31
N GLY A 127 3.11 5.86 -41.14
CA GLY A 127 2.66 5.25 -42.40
C GLY A 127 1.88 3.95 -42.22
N LEU A 128 1.26 3.76 -41.06
CA LEU A 128 0.43 2.61 -40.72
C LEU A 128 -1.00 2.82 -41.26
N PRO A 129 -1.75 1.73 -41.55
CA PRO A 129 -3.12 1.86 -42.05
C PRO A 129 -4.02 2.60 -41.03
N THR A 130 -4.79 3.57 -41.53
CA THR A 130 -5.73 4.39 -40.74
C THR A 130 -7.20 4.09 -41.02
N GLY A 131 -7.52 3.22 -41.98
CA GLY A 131 -8.90 2.99 -42.44
C GLY A 131 -9.88 2.58 -41.34
N ASP A 132 -9.47 1.68 -40.45
CA ASP A 132 -10.32 1.21 -39.34
C ASP A 132 -10.58 2.32 -38.31
N ILE A 133 -9.57 3.17 -38.08
CA ILE A 133 -9.64 4.30 -37.14
C ILE A 133 -10.57 5.38 -37.70
N GLU A 134 -10.46 5.69 -38.99
CA GLU A 134 -11.31 6.67 -39.69
C GLU A 134 -12.78 6.23 -39.74
N MET A 135 -13.03 4.94 -40.00
CA MET A 135 -14.38 4.36 -39.96
C MET A 135 -15.01 4.54 -38.58
N ARG A 136 -14.28 4.19 -37.52
CA ARG A 136 -14.76 4.32 -36.14
C ARG A 136 -14.95 5.77 -35.69
N MET A 137 -14.07 6.69 -36.10
CA MET A 137 -14.27 8.13 -35.85
C MET A 137 -15.54 8.65 -36.53
N THR A 138 -15.82 8.17 -37.75
CA THR A 138 -17.01 8.55 -38.52
C THR A 138 -18.29 8.05 -37.86
N GLU A 139 -18.29 6.82 -37.32
CA GLU A 139 -19.41 6.27 -36.54
C GLU A 139 -19.75 7.13 -35.31
N LEU A 140 -18.73 7.72 -34.67
CA LEU A 140 -18.88 8.63 -33.55
C LEU A 140 -19.24 10.07 -33.96
N GLY A 141 -19.37 10.35 -35.27
CA GLY A 141 -19.67 11.68 -35.81
C GLY A 141 -18.48 12.65 -35.80
N MET A 142 -17.26 12.16 -35.54
CA MET A 142 -16.03 12.93 -35.55
C MET A 142 -15.43 12.94 -36.95
N LYS A 143 -15.02 14.12 -37.42
CA LYS A 143 -14.34 14.30 -38.71
C LYS A 143 -12.84 14.42 -38.52
N PRO A 144 -12.00 13.56 -39.13
CA PRO A 144 -10.56 13.62 -38.99
C PRO A 144 -9.98 14.95 -39.49
N GLU A 145 -10.64 15.62 -40.44
CA GLU A 145 -10.27 16.95 -40.94
C GLU A 145 -10.44 18.12 -39.96
N THR A 146 -11.13 17.93 -38.83
CA THR A 146 -11.36 19.01 -37.84
C THR A 146 -10.27 19.12 -36.77
N ILE A 147 -9.29 18.21 -36.78
CA ILE A 147 -8.28 18.04 -35.71
C ILE A 147 -6.85 18.32 -36.24
N GLY A 148 -6.76 18.98 -37.39
CA GLY A 148 -5.52 19.45 -38.01
C GLY A 148 -5.29 20.94 -37.80
#